data_AF-A0A369FIE1-F1
#
_entry.id   AF-A0A369FIE1-F1
#
_cell.length_a   1.000
_cell.length_b   1.000
_cell.length_c   1.000
_cell.angle_alpha   90.00
_cell.angle_beta   90.00
_cell.angle_gamma   90.00
#
_symmetry.space_group_name_H-M   'P 1'
#
loop_
_entity.id
_entity.type
_entity.pdbx_description
1 polymer ?
#
loop_
_entity_poly.entity_id
_entity_poly.type
_entity_poly.pdbx_seq_one_letter_code
_entity_poly.pdbx_strand_id
1 'polypeptide(L)'
;MTASGTGLGYGEGDETYGYDSCGYLKAQSAGRHRISEETDQYAGGHRLKQAGNTQYDYDAAGRMVSRTKHRDGYRPETERFRWDSRDQLTGYCSAQGELWEYRHDASGRRTEKRCDRKKIRFTYLWDGDSIAEIREYRDDELYSVRHLVFNGFELISQQFSRVRQPHPSVAPQWVTRTNHAVSDLTGR
;
A
#
# COMPACT_ATOMS: atom_id res chain seq x y z
N MET A 1 -26.78 -11.52 14.89
CA MET A 1 -27.64 -12.65 14.43
C MET A 1 -26.88 -13.95 14.65
N THR A 2 -27.55 -15.08 14.83
CA THR A 2 -26.90 -16.40 15.00
C THR A 2 -27.34 -17.31 13.87
N ALA A 3 -26.39 -17.94 13.18
CA ALA A 3 -26.67 -18.99 12.21
C ALA A 3 -26.03 -20.29 12.68
N SER A 4 -26.79 -21.38 12.64
CA SER A 4 -26.33 -22.74 12.92
C SER A 4 -26.50 -23.58 11.66
N GLY A 5 -25.50 -24.38 11.34
CA GLY A 5 -25.50 -25.27 10.18
C GLY A 5 -25.08 -26.67 10.57
N THR A 6 -25.84 -27.67 10.14
CA THR A 6 -25.48 -29.09 10.23
C THR A 6 -24.95 -29.54 8.88
N GLY A 7 -23.65 -29.76 8.76
CA GLY A 7 -23.04 -30.23 7.51
C GLY A 7 -23.37 -31.70 7.24
N LEU A 8 -24.04 -31.99 6.12
CA LEU A 8 -24.18 -33.37 5.61
C LEU A 8 -22.90 -33.76 4.86
N GLY A 9 -21.92 -34.34 5.55
CA GLY A 9 -20.74 -34.93 4.93
C GLY A 9 -19.59 -35.22 5.89
N TYR A 10 -19.47 -36.47 6.32
CA TYR A 10 -18.32 -37.06 7.05
C TYR A 10 -17.89 -36.36 8.34
N GLY A 11 -18.80 -36.27 9.31
CA GLY A 11 -18.50 -35.92 10.70
C GLY A 11 -19.69 -35.24 11.36
N GLU A 12 -20.24 -35.86 12.39
CA GLU A 12 -21.34 -35.31 13.21
C GLU A 12 -20.78 -34.15 14.06
N GLY A 13 -20.74 -32.94 13.50
CA GLY A 13 -20.27 -31.74 14.18
C GLY A 13 -21.24 -30.58 13.96
N ASP A 14 -21.85 -30.08 15.02
CA ASP A 14 -22.71 -28.89 14.98
C ASP A 14 -21.85 -27.62 14.85
N GLU A 15 -21.90 -26.92 13.73
CA GLU A 15 -21.20 -25.64 13.59
C GLU A 15 -22.13 -24.47 13.91
N THR A 16 -21.68 -23.56 14.79
CA THR A 16 -22.42 -22.35 15.15
C THR A 16 -21.57 -21.11 14.86
N TYR A 17 -22.19 -20.13 14.22
CA TYR A 17 -21.61 -18.84 13.90
C TYR A 17 -22.42 -17.73 14.55
N GLY A 18 -21.76 -16.93 15.38
CA GLY A 18 -22.31 -15.70 15.95
C GLY A 18 -21.89 -14.53 15.10
N TYR A 19 -22.83 -13.68 14.69
CA TYR A 19 -22.57 -12.45 13.94
C TYR A 19 -22.97 -11.22 14.77
N ASP A 20 -22.24 -10.14 14.61
CA ASP A 20 -22.60 -8.86 15.21
C ASP A 20 -23.79 -8.18 14.50
N SER A 21 -24.12 -6.94 14.89
CA SER A 21 -25.24 -6.19 14.32
C SER A 21 -25.04 -5.78 12.86
N CYS A 22 -23.81 -5.79 12.37
CA CYS A 22 -23.46 -5.45 10.99
C CYS A 22 -23.35 -6.70 10.09
N GLY A 23 -23.63 -7.90 10.62
CA GLY A 23 -23.65 -9.15 9.87
C GLY A 23 -22.29 -9.82 9.72
N TYR A 24 -21.28 -9.40 10.51
CA TYR A 24 -19.93 -9.96 10.44
C TYR A 24 -19.69 -10.98 11.54
N LEU A 25 -18.83 -11.96 11.23
CA LEU A 25 -18.52 -13.07 12.12
C LEU A 25 -17.86 -12.56 13.41
N LYS A 26 -18.50 -12.83 14.54
CA LYS A 26 -18.08 -12.46 15.90
C LYS A 26 -17.59 -13.67 16.70
N ALA A 27 -18.14 -14.86 16.45
CA ALA A 27 -17.76 -16.09 17.14
C ALA A 27 -18.02 -17.32 16.26
N GLN A 28 -17.22 -18.37 16.42
CA GLN A 28 -17.41 -19.66 15.77
C GLN A 28 -17.19 -20.82 16.76
N SER A 29 -18.01 -21.86 16.67
CA SER A 29 -17.82 -23.12 17.41
C SER A 29 -18.16 -24.32 16.54
N ALA A 30 -17.48 -25.45 16.79
CA ALA A 30 -17.79 -26.77 16.23
C ALA A 30 -18.04 -27.76 17.37
N GLY A 31 -19.28 -28.21 17.51
CA GLY A 31 -19.78 -29.00 18.63
C GLY A 31 -19.56 -28.28 19.97
N ARG A 32 -18.97 -29.00 20.94
CA ARG A 32 -18.55 -28.40 22.22
C ARG A 32 -17.23 -27.63 22.14
N HIS A 33 -16.52 -27.68 21.02
CA HIS A 33 -15.26 -26.96 20.85
C HIS A 33 -15.52 -25.54 20.35
N ARG A 34 -15.24 -24.58 21.22
CA ARG A 34 -15.24 -23.16 20.86
C ARG A 34 -14.01 -22.87 20.02
N ILE A 35 -14.19 -22.51 18.75
CA ILE A 35 -13.11 -22.23 17.80
C ILE A 35 -12.60 -20.80 18.02
N SER A 36 -13.51 -19.86 18.28
CA SER A 36 -13.17 -18.51 18.71
C SER A 36 -14.23 -17.91 19.63
N GLU A 37 -13.78 -17.26 20.70
CA GLU A 37 -14.56 -16.23 21.39
C GLU A 37 -14.38 -14.91 20.65
N GLU A 38 -15.40 -14.04 20.76
CA GLU A 38 -15.38 -12.61 20.41
C GLU A 38 -14.02 -12.14 19.89
N THR A 39 -13.89 -12.03 18.57
CA THR A 39 -12.56 -12.03 17.94
C THR A 39 -11.72 -10.83 18.40
N ASP A 40 -10.82 -11.02 19.37
CA ASP A 40 -9.87 -10.00 19.87
C ASP A 40 -8.99 -9.42 18.74
N GLN A 41 -8.94 -10.13 17.61
CA GLN A 41 -8.30 -9.72 16.37
C GLN A 41 -8.98 -8.51 15.71
N TYR A 42 -10.22 -8.14 16.07
CA TYR A 42 -10.96 -7.05 15.44
C TYR A 42 -11.49 -6.01 16.45
N ALA A 43 -11.48 -4.73 16.03
CA ALA A 43 -12.12 -3.61 16.70
C ALA A 43 -13.54 -3.40 16.15
N GLY A 44 -14.28 -2.49 16.80
CA GLY A 44 -15.54 -2.00 16.24
C GLY A 44 -15.37 -1.51 14.80
N GLY A 45 -16.37 -1.79 13.95
CA GLY A 45 -16.27 -1.52 12.51
C GLY A 45 -15.35 -2.48 11.74
N HIS A 46 -15.09 -3.68 12.29
CA HIS A 46 -14.33 -4.77 11.63
C HIS A 46 -12.90 -4.42 11.24
N ARG A 47 -12.29 -3.51 12.00
CA ARG A 47 -10.90 -3.13 11.79
C ARG A 47 -9.99 -4.13 12.49
N LEU A 48 -9.04 -4.71 11.75
CA LEU A 48 -8.12 -5.70 12.27
C LEU A 48 -7.23 -5.07 13.37
N LYS A 49 -7.44 -5.39 14.64
CA LYS A 49 -6.55 -4.97 15.75
C LYS A 49 -5.24 -5.73 15.75
N GLN A 50 -5.28 -7.04 15.49
CA GLN A 50 -4.12 -7.90 15.62
C GLN A 50 -4.16 -9.07 14.63
N ALA A 51 -3.03 -9.32 13.98
CA ALA A 51 -2.79 -10.55 13.22
C ALA A 51 -1.38 -11.08 13.52
N GLY A 52 -1.32 -12.26 14.15
CA GLY A 52 -0.09 -12.80 14.70
C GLY A 52 0.57 -11.81 15.66
N ASN A 53 1.84 -11.51 15.42
CA ASN A 53 2.61 -10.56 16.22
C ASN A 53 2.51 -9.11 15.72
N THR A 54 1.53 -8.78 14.88
CA THR A 54 1.34 -7.42 14.35
C THR A 54 0.08 -6.80 14.91
N GLN A 55 0.21 -5.61 15.47
CA GLN A 55 -0.89 -4.78 15.97
C GLN A 55 -1.15 -3.61 15.01
N TYR A 56 -2.41 -3.18 14.91
CA TYR A 56 -2.83 -2.09 14.04
C TYR A 56 -3.76 -1.13 14.79
N ASP A 57 -3.49 0.16 14.63
CA ASP A 57 -4.32 1.22 15.20
C ASP A 57 -4.93 2.07 14.10
N TYR A 58 -6.13 2.59 14.36
CA TYR A 58 -6.92 3.35 13.40
C TYR A 58 -7.45 4.63 14.03
N ASP A 59 -7.64 5.67 13.20
CA ASP A 59 -8.37 6.87 13.62
C ASP A 59 -9.90 6.65 13.61
N ALA A 60 -10.66 7.68 14.01
CA ALA A 60 -12.12 7.63 14.06
C ALA A 60 -12.78 7.45 12.67
N ALA A 61 -12.09 7.85 11.59
CA ALA A 61 -12.53 7.63 10.22
C ALA A 61 -12.21 6.20 9.73
N GLY A 62 -11.54 5.39 10.55
CA GLY A 62 -11.20 4.01 10.25
C GLY A 62 -9.94 3.85 9.40
N ARG A 63 -9.10 4.89 9.30
CA ARG A 63 -7.83 4.83 8.57
C ARG A 63 -6.71 4.37 9.48
N MET A 64 -5.86 3.47 9.00
CA MET A 64 -4.74 2.95 9.78
C MET A 64 -3.75 4.08 10.08
N VAL A 65 -3.45 4.33 11.35
CA VAL A 65 -2.49 5.37 11.80
C VAL A 65 -1.19 4.77 12.32
N SER A 66 -1.21 3.49 12.71
CA SER A 66 -0.03 2.77 13.22
C SER A 66 -0.09 1.30 12.85
N ARG A 67 1.08 0.72 12.58
CA ARG A 67 1.29 -0.72 12.46
C ARG A 67 2.53 -1.09 13.24
N THR A 68 2.39 -1.93 14.26
CA THR A 68 3.51 -2.35 15.13
C THR A 68 3.73 -3.85 15.02
N LYS A 69 4.92 -4.25 14.59
CA LYS A 69 5.33 -5.65 14.54
C LYS A 69 6.22 -5.99 15.74
N HIS A 70 5.85 -7.04 16.45
CA HIS A 70 6.60 -7.59 17.58
C HIS A 70 7.39 -8.82 17.15
N ARG A 71 8.61 -8.95 17.67
CA ARG A 71 9.46 -10.13 17.48
C ARG A 71 10.21 -10.40 18.77
N ASP A 72 10.21 -11.65 19.21
CA ASP A 72 10.82 -12.04 20.48
C ASP A 72 12.29 -11.63 20.56
N GLY A 73 12.66 -10.94 21.63
CA GLY A 73 14.01 -10.43 21.84
C GLY A 73 14.37 -9.16 21.04
N TYR A 74 13.45 -8.59 20.27
CA TYR A 74 13.66 -7.33 19.52
C TYR A 74 12.72 -6.23 20.02
N ARG A 75 13.14 -4.97 19.83
CA ARG A 75 12.25 -3.82 20.04
C ARG A 75 11.10 -3.88 19.01
N PRO A 76 9.89 -3.44 19.37
CA PRO A 76 8.79 -3.35 18.41
C PRO A 76 9.14 -2.45 17.22
N GLU A 77 8.80 -2.90 16.02
CA GLU A 77 8.96 -2.14 14.79
C GLU A 77 7.64 -1.43 14.49
N THR A 78 7.57 -0.12 14.76
CA THR A 78 6.35 0.68 14.58
C THR A 78 6.46 1.56 13.33
N GLU A 79 5.52 1.39 12.41
CA GLU A 79 5.27 2.30 11.31
C GLU A 79 4.09 3.24 11.65
N ARG A 80 4.12 4.48 11.14
CA ARG A 80 3.06 5.47 11.37
C ARG A 80 2.59 6.08 10.07
N PHE A 81 1.30 6.39 9.99
CA PHE A 81 0.63 6.92 8.80
C PHE A 81 -0.12 8.21 9.16
N ARG A 82 -0.05 9.20 8.27
CA ARG A 82 -0.77 10.48 8.40
C ARG A 82 -1.68 10.66 7.20
N TRP A 83 -2.88 11.14 7.45
CA TRP A 83 -3.95 11.32 6.47
C TRP A 83 -4.48 12.75 6.53
N ASP A 84 -4.94 13.30 5.41
CA ASP A 84 -5.69 14.56 5.40
C ASP A 84 -7.21 14.33 5.54
N SER A 85 -8.02 15.39 5.44
CA SER A 85 -9.48 15.27 5.54
C SER A 85 -10.17 14.66 4.32
N ARG A 86 -9.42 14.33 3.25
CA ARG A 86 -9.92 13.70 2.02
C ARG A 86 -9.51 12.23 1.92
N ASP A 87 -9.09 11.63 3.04
CA ASP A 87 -8.58 10.26 3.13
C ASP A 87 -7.32 10.01 2.28
N GLN A 88 -6.52 11.05 2.04
CA GLN A 88 -5.27 10.94 1.29
C GLN A 88 -4.09 10.80 2.25
N LEU A 89 -3.23 9.80 2.00
CA LEU A 89 -2.03 9.56 2.81
C LEU A 89 -1.02 10.71 2.59
N THR A 90 -0.82 11.58 3.57
CA THR A 90 0.10 12.74 3.49
C THR A 90 1.47 12.45 4.08
N GLY A 91 1.60 11.41 4.91
CA GLY A 91 2.90 11.02 5.44
C GLY A 91 2.98 9.58 5.90
N TYR A 92 4.19 9.03 5.84
CA TYR A 92 4.52 7.70 6.31
C TYR A 92 5.86 7.72 7.04
N CYS A 93 5.91 7.16 8.23
CA CYS A 93 7.14 6.97 8.98
C CYS A 93 7.43 5.47 9.06
N SER A 94 8.55 5.03 8.49
CA SER A 94 8.96 3.63 8.60
C SER A 94 9.48 3.30 10.00
N ALA A 95 9.50 2.01 10.37
CA ALA A 95 10.11 1.55 11.61
C ALA A 95 11.59 1.92 11.75
N GLN A 96 12.28 2.14 10.62
CA GLN A 96 13.68 2.59 10.54
C GLN A 96 13.79 4.13 10.52
N GLY A 97 12.73 4.87 10.82
CA GLY A 97 12.72 6.32 10.88
C GLY A 97 12.84 7.01 9.52
N GLU A 98 12.44 6.36 8.42
CA GLU A 98 12.26 7.08 7.15
C GLU A 98 10.97 7.86 7.19
N LEU A 99 11.06 9.19 7.16
CA LEU A 99 9.89 10.03 6.98
C LEU A 99 9.67 10.28 5.48
N TRP A 100 8.54 9.81 4.99
CA TRP A 100 8.02 10.07 3.66
C TRP A 100 6.88 11.07 3.75
N GLU A 101 6.86 12.03 2.82
CA GLU A 101 5.79 13.00 2.67
C GLU A 101 5.22 12.92 1.26
N TYR A 102 3.91 13.11 1.16
CA TYR A 102 3.17 13.01 -0.09
C TYR A 102 2.31 14.25 -0.30
N ARG A 103 2.23 14.72 -1.54
CA ARG A 103 1.33 15.79 -1.96
C ARG A 103 0.40 15.28 -3.05
N HIS A 104 -0.81 15.82 -3.08
CA HIS A 104 -1.85 15.47 -4.03
C HIS A 104 -2.44 16.73 -4.65
N ASP A 105 -2.98 16.60 -5.86
CA ASP A 105 -3.78 17.64 -6.49
C ASP A 105 -5.26 17.58 -6.03
N ALA A 106 -6.09 18.48 -6.57
CA ALA A 106 -7.51 18.56 -6.21
C ALA A 106 -8.32 17.31 -6.61
N SER A 107 -7.88 16.56 -7.62
CA SER A 107 -8.45 15.27 -8.02
C SER A 107 -7.91 14.10 -7.18
N GLY A 108 -7.01 14.35 -6.24
CA GLY A 108 -6.42 13.33 -5.37
C GLY A 108 -5.31 12.49 -6.00
N ARG A 109 -4.83 12.88 -7.17
CA ARG A 109 -3.66 12.25 -7.80
C ARG A 109 -2.40 12.76 -7.11
N ARG A 110 -1.46 11.85 -6.84
CA ARG A 110 -0.20 12.21 -6.18
C ARG A 110 0.65 13.08 -7.10
N THR A 111 1.11 14.21 -6.61
CA THR A 111 1.98 15.18 -7.33
C THR A 111 3.42 15.14 -6.83
N GLU A 112 3.65 14.74 -5.58
CA GLU A 112 4.99 14.61 -5.00
C GLU A 112 5.08 13.44 -4.02
N LYS A 113 6.26 12.83 -3.94
CA LYS A 113 6.69 11.93 -2.86
C LYS A 113 8.13 12.24 -2.48
N ARG A 114 8.43 12.58 -1.23
CA ARG A 114 9.81 12.90 -0.80
C ARG A 114 10.21 12.24 0.51
N CYS A 115 11.51 12.03 0.68
CA CYS A 115 12.14 11.59 1.92
C CYS A 115 13.45 12.34 2.11
N ASP A 116 13.45 13.29 3.04
CA ASP A 116 14.59 14.19 3.28
C ASP A 116 15.82 13.43 3.78
N ARG A 117 15.62 12.43 4.65
CA ARG A 117 16.71 11.56 5.15
C ARG A 117 17.45 10.84 4.02
N LYS A 118 16.73 10.45 2.97
CA LYS A 118 17.30 9.83 1.77
C LYS A 118 17.73 10.84 0.73
N LYS A 119 17.36 12.12 0.91
CA LYS A 119 17.47 13.18 -0.09
C LYS A 119 16.90 12.78 -1.45
N ILE A 120 15.77 12.07 -1.43
CA ILE A 120 15.07 11.64 -2.64
C ILE A 120 13.72 12.33 -2.71
N ARG A 121 13.39 12.88 -3.88
CA ARG A 121 12.08 13.44 -4.20
C ARG A 121 11.62 12.94 -5.55
N PHE A 122 10.33 12.59 -5.66
CA PHE A 122 9.66 12.31 -6.91
C PHE A 122 8.60 13.37 -7.16
N THR A 123 8.48 13.84 -8.40
CA THR A 123 7.34 14.65 -8.86
C THR A 123 6.62 13.92 -9.98
N TYR A 124 5.31 14.11 -10.05
CA TYR A 124 4.44 13.42 -10.99
C TYR A 124 3.62 14.42 -11.78
N LEU A 125 3.63 14.28 -13.11
CA LEU A 125 2.79 15.03 -14.02
C LEU A 125 1.74 14.09 -14.61
N TRP A 126 0.49 14.56 -14.63
CA TRP A 126 -0.67 13.80 -15.11
C TRP A 126 -1.24 14.45 -16.37
N ASP A 127 -1.68 13.61 -17.31
CA ASP A 127 -2.45 13.96 -18.50
C ASP A 127 -3.79 13.21 -18.44
N GLY A 128 -4.87 13.92 -18.12
CA GLY A 128 -6.12 13.29 -17.70
C GLY A 128 -5.88 12.33 -16.53
N ASP A 129 -6.38 11.10 -16.62
CA ASP A 129 -6.17 10.08 -15.57
C ASP A 129 -4.88 9.28 -15.74
N SER A 130 -4.10 9.57 -16.78
CA SER A 130 -2.84 8.87 -17.08
C SER A 130 -1.64 9.66 -16.61
N ILE A 131 -0.64 8.96 -16.09
CA ILE A 131 0.62 9.60 -15.70
C ILE A 131 1.47 9.89 -16.95
N ALA A 132 1.88 11.13 -17.14
CA ALA A 132 2.64 11.58 -18.30
C ALA A 132 4.15 11.62 -18.02
N GLU A 133 4.54 12.05 -16.82
CA GLU A 133 5.94 12.21 -16.45
C GLU A 133 6.19 11.86 -14.97
N ILE A 134 7.33 11.22 -14.71
CA ILE A 134 7.88 11.04 -13.36
C ILE A 134 9.30 11.58 -13.36
N ARG A 135 9.59 12.51 -12.46
CA ARG A 135 10.97 12.96 -12.21
C ARG A 135 11.43 12.45 -10.86
N GLU A 136 12.65 11.93 -10.81
CA GLU A 136 13.36 11.60 -9.57
C GLU A 136 14.48 12.62 -9.37
N TYR A 137 14.54 13.17 -8.17
CA TYR A 137 15.60 14.04 -7.70
C TYR A 137 16.38 13.34 -6.60
N ARG A 138 17.70 13.49 -6.61
CA ARG A 138 18.63 13.04 -5.58
C ARG A 138 19.51 14.20 -5.18
N ASP A 139 19.64 14.46 -3.89
CA ASP A 139 20.35 15.65 -3.40
C ASP A 139 19.86 16.94 -4.09
N ASP A 140 18.53 17.04 -4.30
CA ASP A 140 17.83 18.10 -5.04
C ASP A 140 18.20 18.27 -6.52
N GLU A 141 19.10 17.45 -7.05
CA GLU A 141 19.45 17.41 -8.47
C GLU A 141 18.59 16.39 -9.23
N LEU A 142 18.21 16.74 -10.47
CA LEU A 142 17.43 15.84 -11.32
C LEU A 142 18.27 14.61 -11.68
N TYR A 143 17.83 13.44 -11.20
CA TYR A 143 18.53 12.18 -11.39
C TYR A 143 17.92 11.34 -12.52
N SER A 144 16.59 11.30 -12.63
CA SER A 144 15.92 10.59 -13.71
C SER A 144 14.61 11.25 -14.14
N VAL A 145 14.25 11.03 -15.40
CA VAL A 145 12.96 11.42 -15.99
C VAL A 145 12.39 10.20 -16.70
N ARG A 146 11.11 9.93 -16.48
CA ARG A 146 10.35 8.93 -17.20
C ARG A 146 9.16 9.60 -17.87
N HIS A 147 9.09 9.53 -19.18
CA HIS A 147 7.90 9.89 -19.95
C HIS A 147 7.10 8.62 -20.26
N LEU A 148 5.78 8.69 -20.09
CA LEU A 148 4.87 7.60 -20.38
C LEU A 148 3.79 8.11 -21.34
N VAL A 149 3.54 7.35 -22.40
CA VAL A 149 2.52 7.66 -23.41
C VAL A 149 1.53 6.52 -23.43
N PHE A 150 0.27 6.85 -23.23
CA PHE A 150 -0.84 5.90 -23.19
C PHE A 150 -1.81 6.13 -24.34
N ASN A 151 -2.45 5.06 -24.80
CA ASN A 151 -3.67 5.09 -25.59
C ASN A 151 -4.80 4.46 -24.76
N GLY A 152 -5.66 5.30 -24.17
CA GLY A 152 -6.56 4.85 -23.11
C GLY A 152 -5.77 4.28 -21.93
N PHE A 153 -5.93 3.00 -21.65
CA PHE A 153 -5.21 2.29 -20.56
C PHE A 153 -3.95 1.54 -21.04
N GLU A 154 -3.68 1.51 -22.34
CA GLU A 154 -2.53 0.80 -22.91
C GLU A 154 -1.29 1.70 -22.92
N LEU A 155 -0.20 1.26 -22.30
CA LEU A 155 1.09 1.95 -22.39
C LEU A 155 1.70 1.69 -23.76
N ILE A 156 1.75 2.70 -24.63
CA ILE A 156 2.29 2.58 -25.99
C ILE A 156 3.81 2.78 -25.99
N SER A 157 4.30 3.74 -25.22
CA SER A 157 5.72 4.04 -25.14
C SER A 157 6.13 4.51 -23.77
N GLN A 158 7.34 4.13 -23.38
CA GLN A 158 8.02 4.63 -22.21
C GLN A 158 9.42 5.06 -22.60
N GLN A 159 9.73 6.33 -22.36
CA GLN A 159 11.09 6.83 -22.41
C GLN A 159 11.62 7.02 -20.99
N PHE A 160 12.81 6.51 -20.72
CA PHE A 160 13.47 6.65 -19.43
C PHE A 160 14.88 7.19 -19.62
N SER A 161 15.12 8.37 -19.05
CA SER A 161 16.40 9.04 -19.02
C SER A 161 16.91 9.08 -17.58
N ARG A 162 18.19 8.83 -17.36
CA ARG A 162 18.82 8.99 -16.04
C ARG A 162 20.27 9.40 -16.13
N VAL A 163 20.77 9.99 -15.06
CA VAL A 163 22.20 10.14 -14.83
C VAL A 163 22.83 8.76 -14.60
N ARG A 164 23.92 8.46 -15.31
CA ARG A 164 24.72 7.25 -15.17
C ARG A 164 26.18 7.64 -15.02
N GLN A 165 26.79 7.16 -13.94
CA GLN A 165 28.23 7.24 -13.70
C GLN A 165 28.77 5.82 -13.51
N PRO A 166 29.41 5.21 -14.53
CA PRO A 166 29.85 3.82 -14.44
C PRO A 166 31.06 3.64 -13.50
N HIS A 167 31.84 4.70 -13.29
CA HIS A 167 32.99 4.71 -12.41
C HIS A 167 33.20 6.14 -11.84
N PRO A 168 33.66 6.32 -10.59
CA PRO A 168 33.83 7.65 -9.98
C PRO A 168 34.74 8.62 -10.76
N SER A 169 35.69 8.10 -11.54
CA SER A 169 36.58 8.91 -12.38
C SER A 169 35.97 9.35 -13.72
N VAL A 170 34.82 8.79 -14.12
CA VAL A 170 34.12 9.15 -15.34
C VAL A 170 33.07 10.20 -14.99
N ALA A 171 32.97 11.26 -15.78
CA ALA A 171 31.94 12.28 -15.56
C ALA A 171 30.53 11.66 -15.67
N PRO A 172 29.59 12.02 -14.78
CA PRO A 172 28.20 11.61 -14.92
C PRO A 172 27.63 12.06 -16.26
N GLN A 173 26.89 11.17 -16.92
CA GLN A 173 26.26 11.47 -18.21
C GLN A 173 24.81 11.01 -18.23
N TRP A 174 23.99 11.66 -19.03
CA TRP A 174 22.61 11.23 -19.27
C TRP A 174 22.59 10.05 -20.25
N VAL A 175 21.83 9.02 -19.88
CA VAL A 175 21.51 7.90 -20.77
C VAL A 175 20.00 7.78 -20.91
N THR A 176 19.54 7.56 -22.13
CA THR A 176 18.12 7.45 -22.46
C THR A 176 17.83 6.10 -23.11
N ARG A 177 16.74 5.47 -22.69
CA ARG A 177 16.18 4.27 -23.32
C ARG A 177 14.71 4.49 -23.60
N THR A 178 14.28 4.19 -24.81
CA THR A 178 12.86 4.15 -25.17
C THR A 178 12.45 2.70 -25.38
N ASN A 179 11.38 2.28 -24.74
CA ASN A 179 10.70 1.01 -24.99
C ASN A 179 9.32 1.31 -25.56
N HIS A 180 8.88 0.50 -26.50
CA HIS A 180 7.53 0.54 -27.04
C HIS A 180 6.83 -0.75 -26.66
N ALA A 181 5.55 -0.68 -26.31
CA ALA A 181 4.76 -1.89 -26.28
C ALA A 181 4.61 -2.38 -27.72
N VAL A 182 5.09 -3.59 -27.98
CA VAL A 182 4.74 -4.29 -29.22
C VAL A 182 3.36 -4.86 -28.99
N SER A 183 2.33 -4.15 -29.45
CA SER A 183 1.02 -4.78 -29.64
C SER A 183 1.11 -5.56 -30.94
N ASP A 184 1.28 -6.89 -30.88
CA ASP A 184 1.13 -7.73 -32.06
C ASP A 184 -0.29 -7.50 -32.62
N LEU A 185 -0.36 -6.96 -33.84
CA LEU A 185 -1.61 -6.82 -34.60
C LEU A 185 -2.13 -8.18 -35.12
N THR A 186 -1.46 -9.28 -34.81
CA THR A 186 -1.86 -10.63 -35.21
C THR A 186 -2.31 -11.41 -33.97
N GLY A 187 -3.51 -11.09 -33.48
CA GLY A 187 -4.28 -12.10 -32.76
C GLY A 187 -4.44 -13.32 -33.66
N ARG A 188 -3.81 -14.44 -33.29
CA ARG A 188 -4.12 -15.76 -33.81
C ARG A 188 -4.74 -16.58 -32.70
#